data_AF-A0A354CK10-F1
#
_entry.id   AF-A0A354CK10-F1
#
_cell.length_a   1.000
_cell.length_b   1.000
_cell.length_c   1.000
_cell.angle_alpha   90.00
_cell.angle_beta   90.00
_cell.angle_gamma   90.00
#
_symmetry.space_group_name_H-M   'P 1'
#
loop_
_entity.id
_entity.type
_entity.pdbx_description
1 polymer ?
#
loop_
_entity_poly.entity_id
_entity_poly.type
_entity_poly.pdbx_seq_one_letter_code
_entity_poly.pdbx_strand_id
1 'polypeptide(L)'
;MNMNPEKKDRVLSRYCGNGMEGLRKLCNPLIARLGGITQADYDDFYSIALEVLSQSVERYDENTGCTFAAYYTGNVERRYINELRRRNTKGRRSEYGMVDSLDRCVGEDGLRLADTIASDFDVFDEVMEHEGCNSDSMMIYLSRLSIIQRAVLIMMAEGYSSDEIKEALAIDARQYRESIAAIRAYENIRVLM
;
A
#
# COMPACT_ATOMS: atom_id res chain seq x y z
N MET A 1 -43.60 -9.76 -21.35
CA MET A 1 -44.20 -8.68 -20.53
C MET A 1 -43.37 -8.55 -19.26
N ASN A 2 -43.11 -7.33 -18.80
CA ASN A 2 -42.45 -7.12 -17.51
C ASN A 2 -43.34 -7.63 -16.36
N MET A 3 -42.68 -8.03 -15.28
CA MET A 3 -43.33 -8.56 -14.08
C MET A 3 -44.35 -7.56 -13.50
N ASN A 4 -45.53 -8.06 -13.13
CA ASN A 4 -46.57 -7.24 -12.51
C ASN A 4 -46.21 -6.86 -11.05
N PRO A 5 -46.83 -5.82 -10.46
CA PRO A 5 -46.48 -5.34 -9.12
C PRO A 5 -46.57 -6.41 -8.01
N GLU A 6 -47.62 -7.22 -8.00
CA GLU A 6 -47.79 -8.28 -6.99
C GLU A 6 -46.68 -9.34 -7.03
N LYS A 7 -46.25 -9.73 -8.24
CA LYS A 7 -45.12 -10.65 -8.41
C LYS A 7 -43.81 -9.99 -7.96
N LYS A 8 -43.61 -8.70 -8.23
CA LYS A 8 -42.44 -7.94 -7.76
C LYS A 8 -42.35 -7.99 -6.23
N ASP A 9 -43.44 -7.72 -5.53
CA ASP A 9 -43.49 -7.75 -4.07
C ASP A 9 -43.22 -9.14 -3.49
N ARG A 10 -43.74 -10.19 -4.14
CA ARG A 10 -43.43 -11.58 -3.75
C ARG A 10 -41.95 -11.92 -3.90
N VAL A 11 -41.32 -11.47 -5.00
CA VAL A 11 -39.90 -11.68 -5.24
C VAL A 11 -39.06 -10.92 -4.20
N LEU A 12 -39.39 -9.67 -3.93
CA LEU A 12 -38.70 -8.87 -2.91
C LEU A 12 -38.84 -9.51 -1.53
N SER A 13 -40.05 -9.92 -1.14
CA SER A 13 -40.30 -10.61 0.14
C SER A 13 -39.48 -11.89 0.27
N ARG A 14 -39.32 -12.67 -0.81
CA ARG A 14 -38.53 -13.90 -0.82
C ARG A 14 -37.05 -13.67 -0.53
N TYR A 15 -36.45 -12.61 -1.06
CA TYR A 15 -35.01 -12.37 -0.90
C TYR A 15 -34.69 -11.47 0.28
N CYS A 16 -35.53 -10.48 0.59
CA CYS A 16 -35.29 -9.50 1.65
C CYS A 16 -35.93 -9.90 3.00
N GLY A 17 -36.91 -10.80 3.00
CA GLY A 17 -37.58 -11.27 4.23
C GLY A 17 -36.67 -12.12 5.13
N ASN A 18 -37.11 -12.34 6.37
CA ASN A 18 -36.45 -13.21 7.35
C ASN A 18 -34.94 -12.95 7.51
N GLY A 19 -34.55 -11.68 7.66
CA GLY A 19 -33.13 -11.31 7.77
C GLY A 19 -32.32 -11.61 6.49
N MET A 20 -32.98 -11.52 5.33
CA MET A 20 -32.41 -11.76 4.00
C MET A 20 -31.93 -13.21 3.79
N GLU A 21 -32.58 -14.20 4.41
CA GLU A 21 -32.19 -15.61 4.30
C GLU A 21 -32.12 -16.08 2.84
N GLY A 22 -33.10 -15.68 2.01
CA GLY A 22 -33.13 -16.00 0.59
C GLY A 22 -31.94 -15.41 -0.18
N LEU A 23 -31.58 -14.16 0.14
CA LEU A 23 -30.41 -13.49 -0.44
C LEU A 23 -29.10 -14.20 -0.03
N ARG A 24 -28.94 -14.49 1.26
CA ARG A 24 -27.75 -15.17 1.81
C ARG A 24 -27.55 -16.55 1.21
N LYS A 25 -28.63 -17.33 1.07
CA LYS A 25 -28.59 -18.66 0.42
C LYS A 25 -28.12 -18.59 -1.03
N LEU A 26 -28.46 -17.53 -1.76
CA LEU A 26 -27.99 -17.31 -3.12
C LEU A 26 -26.54 -16.82 -3.15
N CYS A 27 -26.18 -15.87 -2.28
CA CYS A 27 -24.90 -15.17 -2.32
C CYS A 27 -23.74 -16.01 -1.78
N ASN A 28 -23.91 -16.70 -0.65
CA ASN A 28 -22.84 -17.44 0.02
C ASN A 28 -22.11 -18.44 -0.89
N PRO A 29 -22.79 -19.33 -1.64
CA PRO A 29 -22.10 -20.25 -2.55
C PRO A 29 -21.39 -19.53 -3.71
N LEU A 30 -21.92 -18.40 -4.18
CA LEU A 30 -21.27 -17.59 -5.22
C LEU A 30 -19.98 -16.95 -4.70
N ILE A 31 -20.04 -16.35 -3.51
CA ILE A 31 -18.89 -15.71 -2.83
C ILE A 31 -17.81 -16.76 -2.55
N ALA A 32 -18.18 -17.91 -1.99
CA ALA A 32 -17.25 -19.00 -1.70
C ALA A 32 -16.49 -19.49 -2.94
N ARG A 33 -17.13 -19.50 -4.12
CA ARG A 33 -16.51 -19.93 -5.38
C ARG A 33 -15.54 -18.90 -5.97
N LEU A 34 -15.70 -17.61 -5.65
CA LEU A 34 -14.86 -16.54 -6.22
C LEU A 34 -13.43 -16.56 -5.66
N GLY A 35 -13.26 -16.89 -4.37
CA GLY A 35 -11.97 -16.85 -3.68
C GLY A 35 -11.40 -15.43 -3.52
N GLY A 36 -10.42 -15.27 -2.63
CA GLY A 36 -9.78 -13.96 -2.38
C GLY A 36 -10.70 -12.92 -1.74
N ILE A 37 -11.69 -13.39 -0.97
CA ILE A 37 -12.68 -12.57 -0.27
C ILE A 37 -12.58 -12.91 1.22
N THR A 38 -12.60 -11.88 2.07
CA THR A 38 -12.56 -12.00 3.53
C THR A 38 -13.96 -11.91 4.13
N GLN A 39 -14.10 -12.23 5.42
CA GLN A 39 -15.38 -12.10 6.11
C GLN A 39 -15.91 -10.66 6.09
N ALA A 40 -15.02 -9.67 6.12
CA ALA A 40 -15.37 -8.25 6.09
C ALA A 40 -16.04 -7.82 4.76
N ASP A 41 -15.78 -8.54 3.68
CA ASP A 41 -16.31 -8.21 2.36
C ASP A 41 -17.76 -8.67 2.15
N TYR A 42 -18.27 -9.61 2.97
CA TYR A 42 -19.59 -10.22 2.75
C TYR A 42 -20.73 -9.20 2.74
N ASP A 43 -20.66 -8.18 3.62
CA ASP A 43 -21.70 -7.16 3.72
C ASP A 43 -21.75 -6.27 2.45
N ASP A 44 -20.60 -6.00 1.83
CA ASP A 44 -20.53 -5.31 0.54
C ASP A 44 -21.18 -6.15 -0.56
N PHE A 45 -20.86 -7.44 -0.61
CA PHE A 45 -21.43 -8.35 -1.62
C PHE A 45 -22.95 -8.49 -1.45
N TYR A 46 -23.47 -8.58 -0.24
CA TYR A 46 -24.92 -8.55 -0.01
C TYR A 46 -25.55 -7.23 -0.48
N SER A 47 -24.91 -6.09 -0.21
CA SER A 47 -25.38 -4.78 -0.67
C SER A 47 -25.45 -4.70 -2.20
N ILE A 48 -24.43 -5.22 -2.89
CA ILE A 48 -24.41 -5.35 -4.35
C ILE A 48 -25.54 -6.26 -4.83
N ALA A 49 -25.77 -7.40 -4.18
CA ALA A 49 -26.84 -8.30 -4.56
C ALA A 49 -28.23 -7.67 -4.41
N LEU A 50 -28.45 -6.85 -3.39
CA LEU A 50 -29.69 -6.07 -3.21
C LEU A 50 -29.88 -5.02 -4.31
N GLU A 51 -28.82 -4.29 -4.68
CA GLU A 51 -28.85 -3.35 -5.80
C GLU A 51 -29.26 -4.08 -7.10
N VAL A 52 -28.60 -5.20 -7.38
CA VAL A 52 -28.89 -6.04 -8.56
C VAL A 52 -30.30 -6.62 -8.48
N LEU A 53 -30.81 -6.96 -7.29
CA LEU A 53 -32.17 -7.46 -7.10
C LEU A 53 -33.16 -6.40 -7.54
N SER A 54 -33.03 -5.17 -7.03
CA SER A 54 -33.90 -4.05 -7.40
C SER A 54 -33.93 -3.83 -8.91
N GLN A 55 -32.76 -3.82 -9.55
CA GLN A 55 -32.66 -3.65 -11.01
C GLN A 55 -33.25 -4.84 -11.78
N SER A 56 -33.06 -6.06 -11.28
CA SER A 56 -33.55 -7.28 -11.93
C SER A 56 -35.07 -7.38 -11.84
N VAL A 57 -35.66 -7.04 -10.70
CA VAL A 57 -37.12 -6.98 -10.51
C VAL A 57 -37.78 -6.00 -11.48
N GLU A 58 -37.14 -4.87 -11.76
CA GLU A 58 -37.65 -3.89 -12.71
C GLU A 58 -37.52 -4.30 -14.18
N ARG A 59 -36.42 -4.96 -14.54
CA ARG A 59 -36.05 -5.23 -15.94
C ARG A 59 -36.38 -6.63 -16.43
N TYR A 60 -36.76 -7.53 -15.53
CA TYR A 60 -37.06 -8.91 -15.91
C TYR A 60 -38.32 -8.99 -16.77
N ASP A 61 -38.16 -9.58 -17.96
CA ASP A 61 -39.23 -9.90 -18.88
C ASP A 61 -39.56 -11.39 -18.77
N GLU A 62 -40.81 -11.73 -18.49
CA GLU A 62 -41.29 -13.11 -18.37
C GLU A 62 -41.12 -13.91 -19.68
N ASN A 63 -40.94 -13.23 -20.82
CA ASN A 63 -40.70 -13.85 -22.12
C ASN A 63 -39.25 -14.26 -22.36
N THR A 64 -38.33 -14.02 -21.41
CA THR A 64 -36.89 -14.34 -21.54
C THR A 64 -36.58 -15.83 -21.59
N GLY A 65 -37.56 -16.71 -21.30
CA GLY A 65 -37.39 -18.17 -21.40
C GLY A 65 -36.61 -18.82 -20.24
N CYS A 66 -36.33 -18.08 -19.18
CA CYS A 66 -35.73 -18.60 -17.95
C CYS A 66 -36.58 -18.22 -16.73
N THR A 67 -36.20 -18.69 -15.54
CA THR A 67 -36.87 -18.25 -14.29
C THR A 67 -36.21 -16.99 -13.75
N PHE A 68 -36.96 -16.17 -13.00
CA PHE A 68 -36.40 -14.99 -12.33
C PHE A 68 -35.19 -15.34 -11.46
N ALA A 69 -35.24 -16.47 -10.75
CA ALA A 69 -34.12 -16.93 -9.93
C ALA A 69 -32.86 -17.18 -10.76
N ALA A 70 -32.98 -17.86 -11.91
CA ALA A 70 -31.84 -18.09 -12.81
C ALA A 70 -31.30 -16.77 -13.40
N TYR A 71 -32.20 -15.89 -13.83
CA TYR A 71 -31.86 -14.56 -14.35
C TYR A 71 -31.10 -13.72 -13.32
N TYR A 72 -31.64 -13.65 -12.11
CA TYR A 72 -31.06 -12.89 -11.00
C TYR A 72 -29.71 -13.45 -10.57
N THR A 73 -29.59 -14.78 -10.38
CA THR A 73 -28.31 -15.43 -10.05
C THR A 73 -27.24 -15.07 -11.07
N GLY A 74 -27.54 -15.15 -12.37
CA GLY A 74 -26.59 -14.80 -13.42
C GLY A 74 -26.20 -13.32 -13.42
N ASN A 75 -27.13 -12.41 -13.07
CA ASN A 75 -26.82 -10.98 -12.93
C ASN A 75 -25.90 -10.71 -11.73
N VAL A 76 -26.16 -11.34 -10.59
CA VAL A 76 -25.35 -11.22 -9.37
C VAL A 76 -23.94 -11.74 -9.62
N GLU A 77 -23.81 -12.93 -10.21
CA GLU A 77 -22.51 -13.52 -10.53
C GLU A 77 -21.67 -12.60 -11.43
N ARG A 78 -22.25 -12.06 -12.51
CA ARG A 78 -21.58 -11.09 -13.39
C ARG A 78 -21.16 -9.83 -12.63
N ARG A 79 -22.02 -9.31 -11.75
CA ARG A 79 -21.72 -8.11 -10.97
C ARG A 79 -20.60 -8.35 -9.97
N TYR A 80 -20.56 -9.51 -9.33
CA TYR A 80 -19.51 -9.91 -8.39
C TYR A 80 -18.16 -10.06 -9.07
N ILE A 81 -18.10 -10.76 -10.21
CA ILE A 81 -16.86 -10.91 -10.99
C ILE A 81 -16.31 -9.53 -11.40
N ASN A 82 -17.19 -8.63 -11.85
CA ASN A 82 -16.80 -7.26 -12.20
C ASN A 82 -16.29 -6.47 -10.99
N GLU A 83 -16.91 -6.62 -9.83
CA GLU A 83 -16.48 -5.97 -8.59
C GLU A 83 -15.09 -6.46 -8.17
N LEU A 84 -14.90 -7.78 -8.12
CA LEU A 84 -13.62 -8.39 -7.76
C LEU A 84 -12.51 -7.97 -8.75
N ARG A 85 -12.83 -7.96 -10.05
CA ARG A 85 -11.92 -7.43 -11.08
C ARG A 85 -11.56 -5.98 -10.80
N ARG A 86 -12.52 -5.11 -10.45
CA ARG A 86 -12.25 -3.70 -10.12
C ARG A 86 -11.35 -3.55 -8.90
N ARG A 87 -11.63 -4.27 -7.81
CA ARG A 87 -10.82 -4.29 -6.58
C ARG A 87 -9.39 -4.75 -6.87
N ASN A 88 -9.24 -5.86 -7.59
CA ASN A 88 -7.94 -6.46 -7.90
C ASN A 88 -7.16 -5.73 -9.00
N THR A 89 -7.83 -4.98 -9.89
CA THR A 89 -7.15 -4.15 -10.90
C THR A 89 -6.45 -2.96 -10.26
N LYS A 90 -6.97 -2.40 -9.16
CA LYS A 90 -6.27 -1.32 -8.43
C LYS A 90 -4.92 -1.82 -7.88
N GLY A 91 -4.86 -3.04 -7.35
CA GLY A 91 -3.61 -3.66 -6.89
C GLY A 91 -2.63 -4.01 -8.01
N ARG A 92 -3.10 -4.50 -9.17
CA ARG A 92 -2.25 -4.83 -10.33
C ARG A 92 -1.63 -3.65 -11.06
N ARG A 93 -2.07 -2.41 -10.80
CA ARG A 93 -1.45 -1.20 -11.37
C ARG A 93 -0.17 -0.79 -10.66
N SER A 94 0.11 -1.38 -9.50
CA SER A 94 1.47 -1.39 -8.95
C SER A 94 2.34 -2.27 -9.86
N GLU A 95 3.39 -1.70 -10.42
CA GLU A 95 4.45 -2.44 -11.12
C GLU A 95 5.10 -3.53 -10.24
N TYR A 96 4.87 -3.47 -8.92
CA TYR A 96 5.45 -4.34 -7.90
C TYR A 96 4.56 -5.51 -7.42
N GLY A 97 3.34 -5.67 -7.96
CA GLY A 97 2.45 -6.79 -7.57
C GLY A 97 1.76 -6.64 -6.21
N MET A 98 1.45 -7.75 -5.52
CA MET A 98 0.90 -7.71 -4.16
C MET A 98 1.96 -7.21 -3.18
N VAL A 99 1.63 -6.15 -2.45
CA VAL A 99 2.54 -5.52 -1.49
C VAL A 99 2.28 -6.12 -0.11
N ASP A 100 3.35 -6.49 0.59
CA ASP A 100 3.26 -6.93 1.99
C ASP A 100 2.96 -5.77 2.93
N SER A 101 2.43 -6.10 4.10
CA SER A 101 2.32 -5.13 5.19
C SER A 101 3.71 -4.76 5.70
N LEU A 102 3.95 -3.47 5.91
CA LEU A 102 5.17 -2.97 6.57
C LEU A 102 5.35 -3.54 7.98
N ASP A 103 4.25 -3.95 8.62
CA ASP A 103 4.24 -4.52 9.95
C ASP A 103 4.60 -6.01 9.97
N ARG A 104 4.74 -6.63 8.80
CA ARG A 104 5.14 -8.03 8.66
C ARG A 104 6.53 -8.22 9.29
N CYS A 105 6.68 -9.23 10.14
CA CYS A 105 7.98 -9.60 10.67
C CYS A 105 8.87 -10.24 9.58
N VAL A 106 10.12 -9.80 9.49
CA VAL A 106 11.17 -10.33 8.62
C VAL A 106 12.08 -11.20 9.48
N GLY A 107 11.79 -12.50 9.54
CA GLY A 107 12.53 -13.47 10.36
C GLY A 107 11.91 -13.72 11.73
N GLU A 108 12.64 -14.44 12.58
CA GLU A 108 12.19 -14.86 13.93
C GLU A 108 12.49 -13.82 15.01
N ASP A 109 13.34 -12.84 14.71
CA ASP A 109 13.84 -11.85 15.66
C ASP A 109 12.83 -10.70 15.94
N GLY A 110 11.64 -10.77 15.33
CA GLY A 110 10.56 -9.79 15.52
C GLY A 110 10.76 -8.44 14.81
N LEU A 111 11.83 -8.29 14.01
CA LEU A 111 12.07 -7.11 13.17
C LEU A 111 10.97 -6.95 12.12
N ARG A 112 10.42 -5.75 11.96
CA ARG A 112 9.35 -5.49 10.98
C ARG A 112 9.97 -5.12 9.63
N LEU A 113 9.24 -5.37 8.55
CA LEU A 113 9.66 -4.98 7.21
C LEU A 113 9.94 -3.48 7.13
N ALA A 114 9.11 -2.67 7.79
CA ALA A 114 9.29 -1.22 7.93
C ALA A 114 10.69 -0.84 8.44
N ASP A 115 11.24 -1.61 9.36
CA ASP A 115 12.52 -1.31 10.04
C ASP A 115 13.73 -1.62 9.13
N THR A 116 13.51 -2.41 8.07
CA THR A 116 14.57 -2.84 7.15
C THR A 116 14.65 -1.99 5.88
N ILE A 117 13.62 -1.17 5.60
CA ILE A 117 13.56 -0.34 4.40
C ILE A 117 14.25 0.99 4.70
N ALA A 118 15.40 1.20 4.06
CA ALA A 118 16.09 2.48 4.14
C ALA A 118 15.28 3.57 3.42
N SER A 119 15.21 4.76 4.04
CA SER A 119 14.68 5.96 3.41
C SER A 119 15.59 6.41 2.26
N ASP A 120 15.01 6.88 1.17
CA ASP A 120 15.73 7.56 0.08
C ASP A 120 15.98 9.04 0.40
N PHE A 121 15.34 9.57 1.45
CA PHE A 121 15.56 10.94 1.94
C PHE A 121 16.86 11.04 2.77
N ASP A 122 17.84 11.78 2.25
CA ASP A 122 19.04 12.18 2.97
C ASP A 122 18.85 13.59 3.56
N VAL A 123 18.66 13.66 4.88
CA VAL A 123 18.46 14.92 5.62
C VAL A 123 19.63 15.89 5.41
N PHE A 124 20.84 15.37 5.24
CA PHE A 124 22.04 16.20 5.09
C PHE A 124 22.02 16.94 3.75
N ASP A 125 21.69 16.24 2.67
CA ASP A 125 21.62 16.85 1.33
C ASP A 125 20.56 17.96 1.30
N GLU A 126 19.38 17.72 1.88
CA GLU A 126 18.31 18.72 1.97
C GLU A 126 18.73 19.99 2.73
N VAL A 127 19.41 19.84 3.87
CA VAL A 127 19.87 20.98 4.69
C VAL A 127 20.95 21.78 3.94
N MET A 128 21.88 21.13 3.26
CA MET A 128 22.92 21.79 2.48
C MET A 128 22.37 22.55 1.28
N GLU A 129 21.34 22.01 0.61
CA GLU A 129 20.63 22.73 -0.46
C GLU A 129 19.94 24.00 0.06
N HIS A 130 19.35 23.95 1.27
CA HIS A 130 18.60 25.07 1.84
C HIS A 130 19.49 26.18 2.44
N GLU A 131 20.65 25.85 3.00
CA GLU A 131 21.58 26.83 3.61
C GLU A 131 22.40 27.63 2.56
N GLY A 132 22.31 27.30 1.28
CA GLY A 132 23.01 28.02 0.21
C GLY A 132 24.54 27.89 0.27
N CYS A 133 25.07 26.90 0.98
CA CYS A 133 26.50 26.66 1.20
C CYS A 133 27.27 26.13 -0.03
N ASN A 134 26.69 26.22 -1.22
CA ASN A 134 27.07 25.35 -2.33
C ASN A 134 27.82 26.12 -3.42
N SER A 135 29.15 26.18 -3.32
CA SER A 135 29.93 26.13 -4.55
C SER A 135 29.79 24.73 -5.16
N ASP A 136 29.76 24.62 -6.49
CA ASP A 136 29.67 23.31 -7.18
C ASP A 136 30.76 22.34 -6.68
N SER A 137 31.94 22.87 -6.37
CA SER A 137 33.06 22.14 -5.77
C SER A 137 32.76 21.55 -4.39
N MET A 138 32.05 22.29 -3.52
CA MET A 138 31.70 21.83 -2.17
C MET A 138 30.68 20.68 -2.22
N MET A 139 29.69 20.76 -3.12
CA MET A 139 28.73 19.68 -3.32
C MET A 139 29.39 18.40 -3.86
N ILE A 140 30.31 18.54 -4.82
CA ILE A 140 31.06 17.38 -5.35
C ILE A 140 31.96 16.78 -4.26
N TYR A 141 32.54 17.60 -3.37
CA TYR A 141 33.32 17.10 -2.25
C TYR A 141 32.45 16.33 -1.25
N LEU A 142 31.33 16.90 -0.80
CA LEU A 142 30.43 16.27 0.17
C LEU A 142 29.84 14.97 -0.40
N SER A 143 29.47 14.93 -1.68
CA SER A 143 28.96 13.71 -2.34
C SER A 143 29.93 12.52 -2.31
N ARG A 144 31.25 12.76 -2.15
CA ARG A 144 32.27 11.71 -2.02
C ARG A 144 32.44 11.16 -0.60
N LEU A 145 31.85 11.81 0.39
CA LEU A 145 31.91 11.40 1.78
C LEU A 145 30.65 10.62 2.18
N SER A 146 30.82 9.60 3.03
CA SER A 146 29.69 8.88 3.64
C SER A 146 28.95 9.75 4.66
N ILE A 147 27.71 9.40 5.00
CA ILE A 147 26.89 10.12 6.01
C ILE A 147 27.66 10.32 7.32
N ILE A 148 28.35 9.28 7.82
CA ILE A 148 29.15 9.36 9.05
C ILE A 148 30.33 10.33 8.88
N GLN A 149 31.03 10.29 7.74
CA GLN A 149 32.15 11.19 7.48
C GLN A 149 31.71 12.66 7.41
N ARG A 150 30.56 12.91 6.78
CA ARG A 150 29.96 14.25 6.72
C ARG A 150 29.53 14.75 8.10
N ALA A 151 28.91 13.89 8.91
CA ALA A 151 28.54 14.22 10.28
C ALA A 151 29.78 14.57 11.13
N VAL A 152 30.86 13.79 11.02
CA VAL A 152 32.15 14.10 11.65
C VAL A 152 32.68 15.47 11.19
N LEU A 153 32.63 15.77 9.89
CA LEU A 153 33.09 17.05 9.35
C LEU A 153 32.29 18.25 9.90
N ILE A 154 30.96 18.16 9.95
CA ILE A 154 30.11 19.24 10.49
C ILE A 154 30.44 19.48 11.96
N MET A 155 30.46 18.42 12.79
CA MET A 155 30.73 18.59 14.22
C MET A 155 32.16 19.14 14.46
N MET A 156 33.12 18.80 13.61
CA MET A 156 34.45 19.44 13.65
C MET A 156 34.38 20.94 13.33
N ALA A 157 33.59 21.34 12.34
CA ALA A 157 33.42 22.74 11.97
C ALA A 157 32.71 23.56 13.06
N GLU A 158 31.77 22.93 13.78
CA GLU A 158 31.07 23.49 14.94
C GLU A 158 31.93 23.54 16.22
N GLY A 159 33.11 22.91 16.21
CA GLY A 159 34.10 23.00 17.29
C GLY A 159 34.03 21.89 18.34
N TYR A 160 33.30 20.81 18.10
CA TYR A 160 33.25 19.66 19.02
C TYR A 160 34.59 18.94 19.09
N SER A 161 34.91 18.40 20.27
CA SER A 161 36.09 17.58 20.50
C SER A 161 35.93 16.16 19.92
N SER A 162 37.05 15.47 19.71
CA SER A 162 37.03 14.10 19.19
C SER A 162 36.23 13.13 20.07
N ASP A 163 36.26 13.31 21.39
CA ASP A 163 35.54 12.45 22.33
C ASP A 163 34.04 12.70 22.25
N GLU A 164 33.61 13.97 22.20
CA GLU A 164 32.20 14.36 22.02
C GLU A 164 31.63 13.85 20.69
N ILE A 165 32.42 13.91 19.60
CA ILE A 165 31.98 13.41 18.28
C ILE A 165 31.79 11.89 18.30
N LYS A 166 32.74 11.14 18.89
CA LYS A 166 32.63 9.68 18.99
C LYS A 166 31.42 9.25 19.83
N GLU A 167 31.16 9.95 20.93
CA GLU A 167 30.01 9.69 21.79
C GLU A 167 28.69 10.04 21.09
N ALA A 168 28.59 11.23 20.50
CA ALA A 168 27.37 11.69 19.83
C ALA A 168 26.98 10.82 18.62
N LEU A 169 27.97 10.34 17.86
CA LEU A 169 27.73 9.48 16.69
C LEU A 169 27.75 7.99 17.03
N ALA A 170 28.01 7.62 18.28
CA ALA A 170 28.18 6.24 18.73
C ALA A 170 29.18 5.44 17.86
N ILE A 171 30.28 6.08 17.46
CA ILE A 171 31.34 5.47 16.64
C ILE A 171 32.62 5.21 17.45
N ASP A 172 33.36 4.18 17.07
CA ASP A 172 34.61 3.85 17.73
C ASP A 172 35.81 4.69 17.23
N ALA A 173 36.93 4.60 17.94
CA ALA A 173 38.15 5.35 17.59
C ALA A 173 38.74 4.97 16.22
N ARG A 174 38.46 3.76 15.71
CA ARG A 174 38.90 3.34 14.39
C ARG A 174 38.05 4.01 13.32
N GLN A 175 36.72 3.92 13.43
CA GLN A 175 35.76 4.56 12.52
C GLN A 175 35.97 6.07 12.45
N TYR A 176 36.23 6.71 13.60
CA TYR A 176 36.56 8.13 13.63
C TYR A 176 37.86 8.43 12.85
N ARG A 177 38.94 7.67 13.07
CA ARG A 177 40.21 7.87 12.34
C ARG A 177 40.07 7.64 10.84
N GLU A 178 39.35 6.60 10.44
CA GLU A 178 39.04 6.32 9.03
C GLU A 178 38.23 7.47 8.41
N SER A 179 37.29 8.04 9.17
CA SER A 179 36.51 9.19 8.73
C SER A 179 37.38 10.43 8.53
N ILE A 180 38.27 10.75 9.48
CA ILE A 180 39.23 11.85 9.35
C ILE A 180 40.17 11.65 8.16
N ALA A 181 40.63 10.42 7.93
CA ALA A 181 41.49 10.09 6.80
C ALA A 181 40.78 10.34 5.46
N ALA A 182 39.51 9.94 5.35
CA ALA A 182 38.69 10.17 4.15
C ALA A 182 38.38 11.66 3.92
N ILE A 183 38.00 12.39 4.97
CA ILE A 183 37.77 13.85 4.93
C ILE A 183 39.02 14.57 4.40
N ARG A 184 40.20 14.13 4.84
CA ARG A 184 41.49 14.74 4.49
C ARG A 184 42.15 14.13 3.24
N ALA A 185 41.53 13.15 2.62
CA ALA A 185 42.13 12.46 1.48
C ALA A 185 42.29 13.43 0.31
N TYR A 186 43.47 13.43 -0.31
CA TYR A 186 43.78 14.33 -1.42
C TYR A 186 42.79 14.16 -2.59
N GLU A 187 42.35 12.94 -2.86
CA GLU A 187 41.34 12.66 -3.89
C GLU A 187 40.02 13.40 -3.67
N ASN A 188 39.67 13.67 -2.40
CA ASN A 188 38.48 14.43 -2.02
C ASN A 188 38.79 15.93 -2.01
N ILE A 189 39.84 16.36 -1.29
CA ILE A 189 40.18 17.79 -1.16
C ILE A 189 40.48 18.46 -2.50
N ARG A 190 41.10 17.76 -3.47
CA ARG A 190 41.48 18.37 -4.77
C ARG A 190 40.29 18.99 -5.53
N VAL A 191 39.06 18.58 -5.24
CA VAL A 191 37.86 19.17 -5.86
C VAL A 191 37.55 20.58 -5.33
N LEU A 192 38.01 20.88 -4.12
CA LEU A 192 37.87 22.19 -3.46
C LEU A 192 38.97 23.18 -3.87
N MET A 193 39.98 22.73 -4.61
CA MET A 193 41.12 23.54 -5.08
C MET A 193 40.92 23.99 -6.52
#